data_AF-A0A239KAW6-F1
#
_entry.id   AF-A0A239KAW6-F1
#
_cell.length_a   1.000
_cell.length_b   1.000
_cell.length_c   1.000
_cell.angle_alpha   90.00
_cell.angle_beta   90.00
_cell.angle_gamma   90.00
#
_symmetry.space_group_name_H-M   'P 1'
#
loop_
_entity.id
_entity.type
_entity.pdbx_description
1 polymer ?
#
loop_
_entity_poly.entity_id
_entity_poly.type
_entity_poly.pdbx_seq_one_letter_code
_entity_poly.pdbx_strand_id
1 'polypeptide(L)'
;MSRIERKIEHRKKKRQLKIFLFLIFIFMIIGILSVDSAIREMLALEDTRVFGYEAQQDYILFYLMGEQIYIEQEKVEEIQVFIEEIYYNIIEQVNNMLERIKNVGLNRHFFSNIMQNIYQL
;
A
#
# COMPACT_ATOMS: atom_id res chain seq x y z
N MET A 1 6.33 -31.17 19.60
CA MET A 1 6.00 -30.33 18.43
C MET A 1 5.92 -31.18 17.17
N SER A 2 4.71 -31.31 16.62
CA SER A 2 4.40 -32.09 15.43
C SER A 2 5.13 -31.56 14.19
N ARG A 3 5.42 -32.43 13.21
CA ARG A 3 6.01 -32.04 11.92
C ARG A 3 5.13 -31.02 11.18
N ILE A 4 3.82 -31.09 11.40
CA ILE A 4 2.83 -30.17 10.81
C ILE A 4 2.93 -28.79 11.45
N GLU A 5 3.05 -28.72 12.78
CA GLU A 5 3.19 -27.45 13.52
C GLU A 5 4.44 -26.69 13.09
N ARG A 6 5.57 -27.39 12.95
CA ARG A 6 6.83 -26.79 12.45
C ARG A 6 6.69 -26.23 11.04
N LYS A 7 5.97 -26.91 10.14
CA LYS A 7 5.73 -26.44 8.77
C LYS A 7 4.85 -25.19 8.73
N ILE A 8 3.84 -25.12 9.60
CA ILE A 8 2.96 -23.95 9.72
C ILE A 8 3.75 -22.74 10.27
N GLU A 9 4.57 -22.95 11.30
CA GLU A 9 5.39 -21.90 11.90
C GLU A 9 6.42 -21.34 10.89
N HIS A 10 7.10 -22.21 10.14
CA HIS A 10 8.02 -21.79 9.08
C HIS A 10 7.32 -20.98 7.98
N ARG A 11 6.12 -21.37 7.56
CA ARG A 11 5.34 -20.62 6.55
C ARG A 11 4.96 -19.23 7.07
N LYS A 12 4.54 -19.11 8.33
CA LYS A 12 4.22 -17.83 8.97
C LYS A 12 5.45 -16.92 9.05
N LYS A 13 6.58 -17.43 9.54
CA LYS A 13 7.85 -16.68 9.61
C LYS A 13 8.33 -16.23 8.22
N LYS A 14 8.23 -17.10 7.21
CA LYS A 14 8.59 -16.74 5.82
C LYS A 14 7.69 -15.64 5.25
N ARG A 15 6.38 -15.66 5.54
CA ARG A 15 5.46 -14.59 5.13
C ARG A 15 5.77 -13.27 5.84
N GLN A 16 6.01 -13.30 7.15
CA GLN A 16 6.41 -12.12 7.92
C GLN A 16 7.70 -11.50 7.37
N LEU A 17 8.71 -12.33 7.10
CA LEU A 17 9.97 -11.86 6.51
C LEU A 17 9.76 -11.21 5.14
N LYS A 18 8.91 -11.80 4.28
CA LYS A 18 8.57 -11.20 2.99
C LYS A 18 7.91 -9.82 3.13
N ILE A 19 6.95 -9.69 4.05
CA ILE A 19 6.28 -8.42 4.32
C ILE A 19 7.29 -7.39 4.85
N PHE A 20 8.17 -7.80 5.77
CA PHE A 20 9.19 -6.93 6.32
C PHE A 20 10.19 -6.46 5.27
N LEU A 21 10.68 -7.37 4.41
CA LEU A 21 11.54 -7.03 3.28
C LEU A 21 10.84 -6.09 2.29
N PHE A 22 9.56 -6.33 2.02
CA PHE A 22 8.75 -5.46 1.15
C PHE A 22 8.60 -4.05 1.75
N LEU A 23 8.37 -3.94 3.06
CA LEU A 23 8.33 -2.65 3.76
C LEU A 23 9.68 -1.92 3.70
N ILE A 24 10.80 -2.62 3.93
CA ILE A 24 12.14 -2.03 3.79
C ILE A 24 12.33 -1.50 2.36
N PHE A 25 11.92 -2.27 1.36
CA PHE A 25 12.02 -1.87 -0.04
C PHE A 25 11.21 -0.60 -0.33
N ILE A 26 9.98 -0.49 0.19
CA ILE A 26 9.17 0.73 0.09
C ILE A 26 9.86 1.92 0.78
N PHE A 27 10.34 1.74 2.02
CA PHE A 27 11.03 2.81 2.74
C PHE A 27 12.29 3.29 2.03
N MET A 28 13.01 2.37 1.37
CA MET A 28 14.18 2.70 0.57
C MET A 28 13.79 3.56 -0.65
N ILE A 29 12.73 3.22 -1.38
CA ILE A 29 12.22 4.03 -2.50
C ILE A 29 11.83 5.43 -2.01
N ILE A 30 11.04 5.52 -0.94
CA ILE A 30 10.62 6.80 -0.37
C ILE A 30 11.84 7.63 0.04
N GLY A 31 12.82 7.01 0.72
CA GLY A 31 14.05 7.69 1.14
C GLY A 31 14.85 8.25 -0.02
N ILE A 32 15.01 7.48 -1.11
CA ILE A 32 15.69 7.94 -2.33
C ILE A 32 14.95 9.15 -2.93
N LEU A 33 13.62 9.05 -3.07
CA LEU A 33 12.81 10.15 -3.62
C LEU A 33 12.85 11.40 -2.73
N SER A 34 12.83 11.24 -1.41
CA SER A 34 12.94 12.37 -0.47
C SER A 34 14.29 13.07 -0.57
N VAL A 35 15.39 12.31 -0.63
CA VAL A 35 16.74 12.88 -0.77
C VAL A 35 16.90 13.57 -2.12
N ASP A 36 16.43 12.95 -3.21
CA ASP A 36 16.44 13.55 -4.54
C ASP A 36 15.67 14.87 -4.58
N SER A 37 14.47 14.90 -4.01
CA SER A 37 13.67 16.13 -3.91
C SER A 37 14.38 17.22 -3.11
N ALA A 38 14.99 16.87 -1.98
CA ALA A 38 15.71 17.83 -1.14
C ALA A 38 16.96 18.39 -1.84
N ILE A 39 17.75 17.53 -2.49
CA ILE A 39 18.95 17.95 -3.24
C ILE A 39 18.56 18.87 -4.39
N ARG A 40 17.47 18.54 -5.10
CA ARG A 40 16.94 19.34 -6.21
C ARG A 40 16.50 20.73 -5.77
N GLU A 41 15.78 20.82 -4.65
CA GLU A 41 15.37 22.09 -4.07
C GLU A 41 16.59 22.93 -3.67
N MET A 42 17.61 22.30 -3.07
CA MET A 42 18.86 22.97 -2.70
C MET A 42 19.68 23.46 -3.90
N LEU A 43 19.65 22.73 -5.01
CA LEU A 43 20.42 23.05 -6.22
C LEU A 43 19.63 23.88 -7.24
N ALA A 44 18.37 24.20 -6.96
CA ALA A 44 17.45 24.87 -7.89
C ALA A 44 17.37 24.17 -9.27
N LEU A 45 17.39 22.84 -9.28
CA LEU A 45 17.31 22.03 -10.51
C LEU A 45 15.84 21.81 -10.90
N GLU A 46 15.30 22.64 -11.79
CA GLU A 46 13.89 22.55 -12.20
C GLU A 46 13.58 21.32 -13.09
N ASP A 47 14.51 20.94 -13.97
CA ASP A 47 14.21 20.03 -15.10
C ASP A 47 14.55 18.54 -14.89
N THR A 48 15.42 18.20 -13.93
CA THR A 48 16.10 16.88 -13.92
C THR A 48 15.48 15.90 -12.92
N ARG A 49 14.20 15.53 -13.06
CA ARG A 49 13.44 14.74 -12.06
C ARG A 49 13.72 13.23 -12.13
N VAL A 50 14.06 12.60 -10.99
CA VAL A 50 14.18 11.13 -10.91
C VAL A 50 12.81 10.47 -11.03
N PHE A 51 11.78 11.11 -10.48
CA PHE A 51 10.40 10.68 -10.66
C PHE A 51 9.49 11.89 -10.53
N GLY A 52 8.52 12.04 -11.44
CA GLY A 52 7.55 13.12 -11.37
C GLY A 52 6.65 13.13 -12.59
N TYR A 53 5.57 13.91 -12.54
CA TYR A 53 4.75 14.19 -13.71
C TYR A 53 4.39 15.67 -13.74
N GLU A 54 4.17 16.18 -14.94
CA GLU A 54 3.74 17.55 -15.19
C GLU A 54 2.65 17.52 -16.26
N ALA A 55 1.47 18.02 -15.92
CA ALA A 55 0.33 18.05 -16.83
C ALA A 55 0.30 19.39 -17.54
N GLN A 56 0.37 19.36 -18.87
CA GLN A 56 0.10 20.51 -19.73
C GLN A 56 -1.22 20.29 -20.50
N GLN A 57 -1.70 21.34 -21.18
CA GLN A 57 -3.01 21.31 -21.85
C GLN A 57 -3.16 20.20 -22.89
N ASP A 58 -2.08 19.80 -23.57
CA ASP A 58 -2.15 18.83 -24.68
C ASP A 58 -1.38 17.52 -24.40
N TYR A 59 -0.55 17.50 -23.37
CA TYR A 59 0.32 16.36 -23.06
C TYR A 59 0.69 16.29 -21.58
N ILE A 60 1.06 15.11 -21.13
CA ILE A 60 1.67 14.89 -19.82
C ILE A 60 3.14 14.54 -20.02
N LEU A 61 4.00 15.30 -19.33
CA LEU A 61 5.40 14.97 -19.20
C LEU A 61 5.56 14.05 -18.00
N PHE A 62 6.08 12.84 -18.24
CA PHE A 62 6.46 11.91 -17.20
C PHE A 62 7.97 11.90 -17.06
N TYR A 63 8.47 12.17 -15.87
CA TYR A 63 9.89 12.18 -15.57
C TYR A 63 10.25 10.85 -14.91
N LEU A 64 11.17 10.10 -15.53
CA LEU A 64 11.69 8.85 -14.99
C LEU A 64 13.21 8.83 -15.12
N MET A 65 13.92 8.74 -13.99
CA MET A 65 15.39 8.66 -13.93
C MET A 65 16.11 9.78 -14.71
N GLY A 66 15.51 10.98 -14.77
CA GLY A 66 16.05 12.11 -15.53
C GLY A 66 15.67 12.15 -17.00
N GLU A 67 14.97 11.14 -17.52
CA GLU A 67 14.38 11.16 -18.86
C GLU A 67 12.95 11.73 -18.83
N GLN A 68 12.59 12.47 -19.87
CA GLN A 68 11.27 13.04 -20.08
C GLN A 68 10.52 12.21 -21.13
N ILE A 69 9.41 11.59 -20.73
CA ILE A 69 8.52 10.83 -21.60
C ILE A 69 7.27 11.66 -21.84
N TYR A 70 6.99 11.94 -23.12
CA TYR A 70 5.78 12.64 -23.54
C TYR A 70 4.65 11.65 -23.75
N ILE A 71 3.53 11.87 -23.05
CA ILE A 71 2.32 11.05 -23.17
C ILE A 71 1.18 11.97 -23.64
N GLU A 72 0.59 11.65 -24.80
CA GLU A 72 -0.61 12.31 -25.29
C GLU A 72 -1.78 12.10 -24.32
N GLN A 73 -2.56 13.16 -24.09
CA GLN A 73 -3.59 13.22 -23.03
C GLN A 73 -4.65 12.12 -23.16
N GLU A 74 -4.99 11.71 -24.38
CA GLU A 74 -5.97 10.65 -24.67
C GLU A 74 -5.61 9.31 -24.00
N LYS A 75 -4.32 8.98 -23.90
CA LYS A 75 -3.84 7.76 -23.22
C LYS A 75 -3.82 7.89 -21.70
N VAL A 76 -3.80 9.11 -21.19
CA VAL A 76 -3.79 9.37 -19.74
C VAL A 76 -5.20 9.24 -19.17
N GLU A 77 -6.22 9.70 -19.90
CA GLU A 77 -7.61 9.57 -19.45
C GLU A 77 -7.99 8.10 -19.22
N GLU A 78 -7.58 7.19 -20.12
CA GLU A 78 -7.79 5.75 -19.95
C GLU A 78 -7.09 5.21 -18.68
N ILE A 79 -5.87 5.66 -18.40
CA ILE A 79 -5.10 5.23 -17.23
C ILE A 79 -5.67 5.86 -15.94
N GLN A 80 -6.16 7.09 -15.98
CA GLN A 80 -6.80 7.76 -14.85
C GLN A 80 -8.08 7.04 -14.44
N VAL A 81 -8.94 6.70 -15.40
CA VAL A 81 -10.16 5.92 -15.13
C VAL A 81 -9.81 4.57 -14.50
N PHE A 82 -8.78 3.89 -15.00
CA PHE A 82 -8.31 2.63 -14.44
C PHE A 82 -7.75 2.78 -13.00
N ILE A 83 -6.98 3.84 -12.73
CA ILE A 83 -6.45 4.14 -11.39
C ILE A 83 -7.57 4.51 -10.41
N GLU A 84 -8.55 5.30 -10.84
CA GLU A 84 -9.72 5.64 -10.03
C GLU A 84 -10.52 4.38 -9.67
N GLU A 85 -10.77 3.50 -10.64
CA GLU A 85 -11.47 2.25 -10.41
C GLU A 85 -10.71 1.35 -9.41
N ILE A 86 -9.39 1.25 -9.51
CA ILE A 86 -8.55 0.56 -8.52
C ILE A 86 -8.65 1.22 -7.14
N TYR A 87 -8.60 2.55 -7.09
CA TYR A 87 -8.66 3.32 -5.84
C TYR A 87 -9.98 3.07 -5.10
N TYR A 88 -11.12 3.14 -5.79
CA TYR A 88 -12.43 2.84 -5.22
C TYR A 88 -12.54 1.39 -4.74
N ASN A 89 -12.05 0.43 -5.54
CA ASN A 89 -12.02 -0.98 -5.16
C ASN A 89 -11.15 -1.27 -3.92
N ILE A 90 -10.04 -0.53 -3.74
CA ILE A 90 -9.19 -0.65 -2.56
C ILE A 90 -9.89 -0.07 -1.33
N ILE A 91 -10.52 1.11 -1.45
CA ILE A 91 -11.27 1.73 -0.36
C ILE A 91 -12.41 0.81 0.10
N GLU A 92 -13.16 0.23 -0.83
CA GLU A 92 -14.25 -0.67 -0.51
C GLU A 92 -13.75 -1.93 0.21
N GLN A 93 -12.64 -2.52 -0.25
CA GLN A 93 -12.01 -3.66 0.42
C GLN A 93 -11.52 -3.31 1.84
N VAL A 94 -10.94 -2.13 2.03
CA VAL A 94 -10.48 -1.67 3.35
C VAL A 94 -11.68 -1.43 4.28
N ASN A 95 -12.76 -0.82 3.80
CA ASN A 95 -13.98 -0.61 4.57
C ASN A 95 -14.63 -1.94 4.96
N ASN A 96 -14.74 -2.88 4.03
CA ASN A 96 -15.24 -4.24 4.29
C ASN A 96 -14.36 -5.00 5.30
N MET A 97 -13.04 -4.79 5.27
CA MET A 97 -12.13 -5.34 6.28
C MET A 97 -12.31 -4.69 7.65
N LEU A 98 -12.46 -3.36 7.71
CA LEU A 98 -12.70 -2.62 8.95
C LEU A 98 -14.02 -3.04 9.60
N GLU A 99 -15.09 -3.21 8.83
CA GLU A 99 -16.37 -3.72 9.32
C GLU A 99 -16.26 -5.15 9.86
N ARG A 100 -15.54 -6.03 9.16
CA ARG A 100 -15.25 -7.38 9.67
C ARG A 100 -14.48 -7.36 10.98
N ILE A 101 -13.48 -6.49 11.12
CA ILE A 101 -12.70 -6.34 12.37
C ILE A 101 -13.59 -5.81 13.50
N LYS A 102 -14.45 -4.82 13.22
CA LYS A 102 -15.43 -4.27 14.18
C LYS A 102 -16.42 -5.34 14.66
N ASN A 103 -16.92 -6.18 13.76
CA ASN A 103 -17.86 -7.26 14.08
C ASN A 103 -17.21 -8.44 14.83
N VAL A 104 -15.90 -8.68 14.64
CA VAL A 104 -15.14 -9.68 15.43
C VAL A 104 -14.94 -9.21 16.89
N GLY A 105 -14.89 -7.89 17.14
CA GLY A 105 -14.85 -7.32 18.49
C GLY A 105 -16.14 -7.53 19.30
N LEU A 106 -17.31 -7.42 18.66
CA LEU A 106 -18.62 -7.65 19.29
C LEU A 106 -18.86 -9.13 19.65
N ASN A 107 -18.38 -10.06 18.82
CA ASN A 107 -18.60 -11.50 19.06
C ASN A 107 -17.82 -12.03 20.28
N ARG A 108 -16.73 -11.38 20.72
CA ARG A 108 -16.01 -11.77 21.94
C ARG A 108 -16.81 -11.50 23.21
N HIS A 109 -17.68 -10.48 23.21
CA HIS A 109 -18.55 -10.17 24.36
C HIS A 109 -19.73 -11.13 24.50
N PHE A 110 -20.18 -11.75 23.40
CA PHE A 110 -21.21 -12.78 23.45
C PHE A 110 -20.71 -14.08 24.09
N PHE A 111 -19.46 -14.48 23.83
CA PHE A 111 -18.89 -15.71 24.41
C PHE A 111 -18.45 -15.57 25.87
N SER A 112 -18.23 -14.36 26.40
CA SER A 112 -17.88 -14.20 27.83
C SER A 112 -19.10 -14.42 28.75
N ASN A 113 -20.29 -13.99 28.34
CA ASN A 113 -21.50 -14.16 29.15
C ASN A 113 -22.04 -15.60 29.14
N ILE A 114 -21.85 -16.35 28.06
CA ILE A 114 -22.25 -17.77 28.00
C ILE A 114 -21.36 -18.63 28.91
N MET A 115 -20.06 -18.31 29.00
CA MET A 115 -19.12 -19.03 29.87
C MET A 115 -19.40 -18.79 31.37
N GLN A 116 -19.80 -17.58 31.78
CA GLN A 116 -20.12 -17.32 33.18
C GLN A 116 -21.40 -18.03 33.65
N ASN A 117 -22.36 -18.27 32.76
CA ASN A 117 -23.63 -18.91 33.12
C ASN A 117 -23.52 -20.45 33.24
N ILE A 118 -22.48 -21.06 32.66
CA ILE A 118 -22.23 -22.50 32.75
C ILE A 118 -21.53 -22.89 34.08
N TYR A 119 -20.89 -21.95 34.77
CA TYR A 119 -20.22 -22.19 36.06
C TYR A 119 -21.11 -21.92 37.30
N GLN A 120 -22.37 -21.51 37.11
CA GLN A 120 -23.33 -21.24 38.20
C GLN A 120 -24.52 -22.23 38.26
N LEU A 121 -24.46 -23.32 37.49
CA LEU A 121 -25.36 -24.47 37.55
C LEU A 121 -24.59 -25.72 37.99
#